data_AF-A0A6A3MZT7-F1
#
_entry.id   AF-A0A6A3MZT7-F1
#
_cell.length_a   1.000
_cell.length_b   1.000
_cell.length_c   1.000
_cell.angle_alpha   90.00
_cell.angle_beta   90.00
_cell.angle_gamma   90.00
#
_symmetry.space_group_name_H-M   'P 1'
#
loop_
_entity.id
_entity.type
_entity.pdbx_description
1 polymer ?
#
loop_
_entity_poly.entity_id
_entity_poly.type
_entity_poly.pdbx_seq_one_letter_code
_entity_poly.pdbx_strand_id
1 'polypeptide(L)'
;MGGELAEAIETMTSGHDSFALLLAHEYTDRSIAGFGSRALKGVDRERFLALEEANRSVAAEKKLQFHIAKLHYHVNFYHFGSILGRYGVECREEKVAWYTLGGESLGLGDEVKLKFNFLNPAMETQSQFWQKPYGSSDSNGYLGNEGPEKDSVYSRFAIVAWPAVDNVEFTMKFASLGTAFETLRVQRPVDTATLLKFMDLAITKLADIDNLLAERRKLDVWNGSYKFPPLISTATCQVLCQLLQECGNSTLVSVFFSNFFSRVKEKHAVVLDIAKLVRKFAWGVIGKALLEAPICVDWNQDDIYVMQTTLAVVRALERGQAQQDLLSFAVGKAESLPDDRLISSRSLEELWRLVLSDSDDGILSTLSRKFERMNPRLSAPAVEIFSRYLKR
;
A
#
# COMPACT_ATOMS: atom_id res chain seq x y z
N MET A 1 17.17 -6.67 -38.70
CA MET A 1 16.78 -6.60 -37.28
C MET A 1 15.67 -5.59 -36.99
N GLY A 2 15.75 -4.33 -37.42
CA GLY A 2 14.68 -3.34 -37.11
C GLY A 2 13.28 -3.72 -37.61
N GLY A 3 13.16 -4.30 -38.82
CA GLY A 3 11.88 -4.73 -39.39
C GLY A 3 11.22 -5.88 -38.65
N GLU A 4 11.97 -6.93 -38.32
CA GLU A 4 11.47 -8.10 -37.55
C GLU A 4 11.07 -7.72 -36.13
N LEU A 5 11.81 -6.80 -35.50
CA LEU A 5 11.48 -6.30 -34.16
C LEU A 5 10.23 -5.42 -34.17
N ALA A 6 10.06 -4.58 -35.19
CA ALA A 6 8.84 -3.79 -35.38
C ALA A 6 7.63 -4.70 -35.63
N GLU A 7 7.78 -5.73 -36.47
CA GLU A 7 6.73 -6.73 -36.70
C GLU A 7 6.35 -7.46 -35.39
N ALA A 8 7.34 -7.86 -34.60
CA ALA A 8 7.09 -8.48 -33.29
C ALA A 8 6.29 -7.55 -32.36
N ILE A 9 6.65 -6.26 -32.29
CA ILE A 9 5.91 -5.27 -31.49
C ILE A 9 4.48 -5.10 -32.03
N GLU A 10 4.30 -5.05 -33.35
CA GLU A 10 2.99 -4.90 -34.00
C GLU A 10 2.04 -6.05 -33.64
N THR A 11 2.59 -7.27 -33.53
CA THR A 11 1.84 -8.48 -33.15
C THR A 11 1.52 -8.58 -31.65
N MET A 12 2.12 -7.74 -30.79
CA MET A 12 1.81 -7.76 -29.36
C MET A 12 0.33 -7.45 -29.12
N THR A 13 -0.26 -8.23 -28.22
CA THR A 13 -1.65 -8.16 -27.80
C THR A 13 -1.77 -7.45 -26.45
N SER A 14 -2.75 -6.55 -26.38
CA SER A 14 -3.05 -5.81 -25.15
C SER A 14 -3.49 -6.76 -24.04
N GLY A 15 -3.14 -6.43 -22.79
CA GLY A 15 -3.52 -7.15 -21.57
C GLY A 15 -2.67 -8.38 -21.21
N HIS A 16 -1.89 -8.93 -22.16
CA HIS A 16 -1.10 -10.15 -21.94
C HIS A 16 0.39 -9.98 -22.16
N ASP A 17 0.78 -9.04 -23.03
CA ASP A 17 2.17 -8.95 -23.47
C ASP A 17 2.92 -7.82 -22.76
N SER A 18 3.86 -8.21 -21.92
CA SER A 18 4.93 -7.34 -21.40
C SER A 18 6.23 -8.12 -21.43
N PHE A 19 7.35 -7.42 -21.50
CA PHE A 19 8.66 -8.08 -21.45
C PHE A 19 9.65 -7.32 -20.57
N ALA A 20 10.68 -8.04 -20.12
CA ALA A 20 11.83 -7.49 -19.43
C ALA A 20 13.12 -7.92 -20.15
N LEU A 21 13.92 -6.95 -20.60
CA LEU A 21 15.26 -7.16 -21.12
C LEU A 21 16.27 -6.89 -20.00
N LEU A 22 16.90 -7.93 -19.48
CA LEU A 22 17.96 -7.78 -18.48
C LEU A 22 19.18 -7.08 -19.10
N LEU A 23 19.73 -6.11 -18.37
CA LEU A 23 20.90 -5.37 -18.81
C LEU A 23 22.18 -6.17 -18.52
N ALA A 24 23.10 -6.21 -19.46
CA ALA A 24 24.34 -6.99 -19.43
C ALA A 24 25.51 -6.27 -18.75
N HIS A 25 25.43 -4.96 -18.52
CA HIS A 25 26.40 -4.23 -17.68
C HIS A 25 25.87 -3.97 -16.28
N GLU A 26 26.80 -3.76 -15.36
CA GLU A 26 26.50 -3.23 -14.04
C GLU A 26 26.19 -1.73 -14.11
N TYR A 27 25.08 -1.36 -13.50
CA TYR A 27 24.69 0.02 -13.30
C TYR A 27 24.51 0.29 -11.81
N THR A 28 24.83 1.51 -11.40
CA THR A 28 24.53 1.98 -10.06
C THR A 28 23.19 2.71 -10.05
N ASP A 29 22.54 2.73 -8.89
CA ASP A 29 21.33 3.52 -8.67
C ASP A 29 21.58 4.99 -9.03
N ARG A 30 22.76 5.52 -8.68
CA ARG A 30 23.15 6.90 -8.99
C ARG A 30 23.26 7.16 -10.49
N SER A 31 23.81 6.23 -11.26
CA SER A 31 23.91 6.38 -12.72
C SER A 31 22.54 6.33 -13.40
N ILE A 32 21.67 5.42 -12.99
CA ILE A 32 20.32 5.33 -13.56
C ILE A 32 19.48 6.52 -13.12
N ALA A 33 19.53 6.90 -11.85
CA ALA A 33 18.78 8.05 -11.35
C ALA A 33 19.21 9.38 -12.00
N GLY A 34 20.51 9.53 -12.28
CA GLY A 34 21.05 10.76 -12.86
C GLY A 34 20.93 10.88 -14.38
N PHE A 35 20.94 9.75 -15.10
CA PHE A 35 21.01 9.77 -16.58
C PHE A 35 19.94 8.91 -17.27
N GLY A 36 19.17 8.12 -16.54
CA GLY A 36 18.16 7.22 -17.09
C GLY A 36 18.74 6.29 -18.15
N SER A 37 18.06 6.17 -19.29
CA SER A 37 18.50 5.36 -20.43
C SER A 37 19.80 5.86 -21.07
N ARG A 38 20.19 7.12 -20.84
CA ARG A 38 21.48 7.66 -21.30
C ARG A 38 22.66 7.10 -20.51
N ALA A 39 22.41 6.46 -19.36
CA ALA A 39 23.43 5.73 -18.62
C ALA A 39 23.89 4.46 -19.33
N LEU A 40 23.06 3.88 -20.20
CA LEU A 40 23.29 2.59 -20.84
C LEU A 40 24.53 2.63 -21.74
N LYS A 41 25.30 1.54 -21.74
CA LYS A 41 26.58 1.43 -22.47
C LYS A 41 26.68 0.12 -23.26
N GLY A 42 27.56 0.14 -24.26
CA GLY A 42 27.86 -1.01 -25.11
C GLY A 42 26.58 -1.69 -25.64
N VAL A 43 26.54 -3.01 -25.49
CA VAL A 43 25.43 -3.85 -25.98
C VAL A 43 24.06 -3.45 -25.42
N ASP A 44 23.98 -2.93 -24.19
CA ASP A 44 22.70 -2.53 -23.59
C ASP A 44 22.12 -1.31 -24.30
N ARG A 45 22.98 -0.35 -24.64
CA ARG A 45 22.59 0.85 -25.37
C ARG A 45 22.16 0.49 -26.78
N GLU A 46 22.91 -0.37 -27.46
CA GLU A 46 22.58 -0.82 -28.82
C GLU A 46 21.23 -1.54 -28.86
N ARG A 47 20.99 -2.46 -27.90
CA ARG A 47 19.71 -3.18 -27.78
C ARG A 47 18.54 -2.24 -27.50
N PHE A 48 18.72 -1.29 -26.57
CA PHE A 48 17.68 -0.31 -26.26
C PHE A 48 17.37 0.62 -27.44
N LEU A 49 18.39 1.09 -28.17
CA LEU A 49 18.19 1.92 -29.36
C LEU A 49 17.45 1.16 -30.47
N ALA A 50 17.75 -0.12 -30.66
CA ALA A 50 17.03 -0.96 -31.61
C ALA A 50 15.54 -1.11 -31.22
N LEU A 51 15.25 -1.33 -29.93
CA LEU A 51 13.87 -1.38 -29.42
C LEU A 51 13.14 -0.04 -29.64
N GLU A 52 13.81 1.07 -29.37
CA GLU A 52 13.23 2.40 -29.55
C GLU A 52 12.96 2.72 -31.03
N GLU A 53 13.88 2.34 -31.93
CA GLU A 53 13.72 2.51 -33.37
C GLU A 53 12.57 1.67 -33.92
N ALA A 54 12.47 0.40 -33.50
CA ALA A 54 11.34 -0.46 -33.85
C ALA A 54 10.01 0.13 -33.33
N ASN A 55 9.99 0.58 -32.07
CA ASN A 55 8.79 1.19 -31.47
C ASN A 55 8.38 2.52 -32.13
N ARG A 56 9.31 3.23 -32.78
CA ARG A 56 8.99 4.43 -33.57
C ARG A 56 8.33 4.08 -34.91
N SER A 57 8.48 2.86 -35.38
CA SER A 57 8.04 2.40 -36.71
C SER A 57 6.68 1.69 -36.69
N VAL A 58 6.15 1.36 -35.51
CA VAL A 58 4.85 0.70 -35.33
C VAL A 58 3.68 1.68 -35.29
N ALA A 59 2.46 1.16 -35.47
CA ALA A 59 1.23 1.95 -35.35
C ALA A 59 1.10 2.58 -33.96
N ALA A 60 0.40 3.72 -33.85
CA ALA A 60 0.33 4.51 -32.62
C ALA A 60 -0.27 3.72 -31.44
N GLU A 61 -1.28 2.90 -31.73
CA GLU A 61 -1.97 1.99 -30.82
C GLU A 61 -1.11 0.78 -30.39
N LYS A 62 -0.03 0.50 -31.12
CA LYS A 62 0.92 -0.59 -30.84
C LYS A 62 2.18 -0.13 -30.13
N LYS A 63 2.34 1.18 -29.95
CA LYS A 63 3.51 1.72 -29.26
C LYS A 63 3.63 1.17 -27.85
N LEU A 64 4.85 0.82 -27.48
CA LEU A 64 5.24 0.41 -26.15
C LEU A 64 5.64 1.60 -25.31
N GLN A 65 5.34 1.51 -24.02
CA GLN A 65 5.87 2.36 -22.98
C GLN A 65 7.04 1.63 -22.31
N PHE A 66 8.20 2.28 -22.24
CA PHE A 66 9.41 1.71 -21.65
C PHE A 66 9.69 2.29 -20.25
N HIS A 67 10.21 1.43 -19.37
CA HIS A 67 10.65 1.77 -18.02
C HIS A 67 11.97 1.08 -17.69
N ILE A 68 12.69 1.61 -16.71
CA ILE A 68 13.87 0.95 -16.14
C ILE A 68 13.47 0.36 -14.80
N ALA A 69 13.75 -0.93 -14.58
CA ALA A 69 13.48 -1.63 -13.33
C ALA A 69 14.78 -2.17 -12.74
N LYS A 70 15.01 -1.94 -11.45
CA LYS A 70 16.03 -2.66 -10.68
C LYS A 70 15.36 -3.84 -10.01
N LEU A 71 15.69 -5.04 -10.48
CA LEU A 71 15.25 -6.29 -9.86
C LEU A 71 16.20 -6.58 -8.69
N HIS A 72 15.62 -6.93 -7.55
CA HIS A 72 16.35 -7.33 -6.36
C HIS A 72 15.74 -8.62 -5.82
N TYR A 73 16.59 -9.60 -5.58
CA TYR A 73 16.21 -10.90 -5.06
C TYR A 73 17.16 -11.28 -3.92
N HIS A 74 16.63 -11.41 -2.72
CA HIS A 74 17.38 -11.77 -1.52
C HIS A 74 16.88 -13.12 -1.00
N VAL A 75 17.80 -14.01 -0.68
CA VAL A 75 17.52 -15.31 -0.09
C VAL A 75 18.37 -15.50 1.15
N ASN A 76 17.70 -15.64 2.28
CA ASN A 76 18.32 -16.05 3.53
C ASN A 76 18.17 -17.56 3.69
N PHE A 77 19.23 -18.20 4.18
CA PHE A 77 19.26 -19.62 4.43
C PHE A 77 19.60 -19.93 5.88
N TYR A 78 18.83 -20.83 6.50
CA TYR A 78 19.15 -21.41 7.79
C TYR A 78 19.81 -22.78 7.64
N HIS A 79 20.61 -23.17 8.63
CA HIS A 79 21.29 -24.46 8.62
C HIS A 79 20.42 -25.58 9.20
N PHE A 80 20.40 -26.74 8.55
CA PHE A 80 19.81 -27.96 9.11
C PHE A 80 20.83 -28.72 9.96
N GLY A 81 20.95 -28.35 11.24
CA GLY A 81 21.65 -29.15 12.26
C GLY A 81 23.07 -29.60 11.84
N SER A 82 23.47 -30.83 12.18
CA SER A 82 24.84 -31.32 12.08
C SER A 82 25.34 -31.69 10.67
N ILE A 83 24.58 -31.43 9.60
CA ILE A 83 24.96 -31.81 8.23
C ILE A 83 25.50 -30.60 7.47
N LEU A 84 26.83 -30.44 7.49
CA LEU A 84 27.57 -29.46 6.68
C LEU A 84 27.13 -29.46 5.22
N GLY A 85 26.80 -28.28 4.68
CA GLY A 85 26.44 -28.08 3.27
C GLY A 85 24.96 -28.24 2.92
N ARG A 86 24.09 -28.60 3.87
CA ARG A 86 22.63 -28.62 3.63
C ARG A 86 21.97 -27.39 4.27
N TYR A 87 21.48 -26.50 3.41
CA TYR A 87 20.81 -25.26 3.78
C TYR A 87 19.31 -25.34 3.48
N GLY A 88 18.47 -24.94 4.44
CA GLY A 88 17.06 -24.63 4.21
C GLY A 88 16.91 -23.18 3.80
N VAL A 89 15.87 -22.84 3.03
CA VAL A 89 15.54 -21.44 2.72
C VAL A 89 14.73 -20.92 3.90
N GLU A 90 15.23 -19.89 4.59
CA GLU A 90 14.51 -19.22 5.67
C GLU A 90 13.51 -18.22 5.08
N CYS A 91 14.01 -17.29 4.27
CA CYS A 91 13.18 -16.29 3.64
C CYS A 91 13.61 -16.01 2.19
N ARG A 92 12.64 -15.53 1.40
CA ARG A 92 12.88 -14.99 0.05
C ARG A 92 12.21 -13.63 -0.01
N GLU A 93 12.98 -12.62 -0.41
CA GLU A 93 12.47 -11.28 -0.65
C GLU A 93 12.74 -10.88 -2.10
N GLU A 94 11.67 -10.57 -2.82
CA GLU A 94 11.76 -10.01 -4.18
C GLU A 94 11.28 -8.56 -4.12
N LYS A 95 12.11 -7.64 -4.61
CA LYS A 95 11.79 -6.20 -4.65
C LYS A 95 12.11 -5.67 -6.03
N VAL A 96 11.31 -4.71 -6.48
CA VAL A 96 11.58 -4.00 -7.73
C VAL A 96 11.59 -2.50 -7.45
N ALA A 97 12.63 -1.79 -7.88
CA ALA A 97 12.64 -0.33 -7.90
C ALA A 97 12.41 0.15 -9.33
N TRP A 98 11.46 1.05 -9.52
CA TRP A 98 11.06 1.53 -10.85
C TRP A 98 11.61 2.93 -11.12
N TYR A 99 11.98 3.17 -12.37
CA TYR A 99 12.47 4.46 -12.86
C TYR A 99 11.86 4.77 -14.22
N THR A 100 11.65 6.05 -14.50
CA THR A 100 11.36 6.52 -15.85
C THR A 100 12.60 6.35 -16.75
N LEU A 101 12.42 6.41 -18.07
CA LEU A 101 13.56 6.46 -18.99
C LEU A 101 14.47 7.68 -18.76
N GLY A 102 13.96 8.74 -18.13
CA GLY A 102 14.74 9.92 -17.73
C GLY A 102 15.58 9.72 -16.47
N GLY A 103 15.32 8.64 -15.70
CA GLY A 103 16.00 8.34 -14.43
C GLY A 103 15.21 8.76 -13.20
N GLU A 104 14.05 9.38 -13.34
CA GLU A 104 13.22 9.74 -12.18
C GLU A 104 12.74 8.47 -11.48
N SER A 105 12.97 8.40 -10.17
CA SER A 105 12.51 7.26 -9.37
C SER A 105 11.00 7.29 -9.24
N LEU A 106 10.36 6.17 -9.61
CA LEU A 106 8.94 5.91 -9.42
C LEU A 106 8.68 5.17 -8.08
N GLY A 107 9.73 4.91 -7.32
CA GLY A 107 9.68 4.23 -6.02
C GLY A 107 9.84 2.71 -6.12
N LEU A 108 9.70 2.06 -4.97
CA LEU A 108 9.66 0.60 -4.87
C LEU A 108 8.28 0.11 -5.31
N GLY A 109 8.22 -1.03 -6.00
CA GLY A 109 6.98 -1.75 -6.26
C GLY A 109 6.42 -2.35 -4.99
N ASP A 110 5.12 -2.65 -5.00
CA ASP A 110 4.49 -3.39 -3.90
C ASP A 110 4.99 -4.84 -3.86
N GLU A 111 4.87 -5.50 -2.70
CA GLU A 111 5.23 -6.91 -2.51
C GLU A 111 4.21 -7.83 -3.19
N VAL A 112 4.25 -7.88 -4.52
CA VAL A 112 3.45 -8.77 -5.37
C VAL A 112 4.34 -9.70 -6.18
N LYS A 113 3.87 -10.92 -6.45
CA LYS A 113 4.57 -11.85 -7.35
C LYS A 113 4.51 -11.30 -8.77
N LEU A 114 5.63 -10.77 -9.25
CA LEU A 114 5.75 -10.27 -10.60
C LEU A 114 6.31 -11.36 -11.51
N LYS A 115 5.53 -11.72 -12.53
CA LYS A 115 6.00 -12.61 -13.59
C LYS A 115 6.42 -11.76 -14.78
N PHE A 116 7.73 -11.73 -15.06
CA PHE A 116 8.29 -11.11 -16.25
C PHE A 116 8.48 -12.13 -17.37
N ASN A 117 8.15 -11.75 -18.60
CA ASN A 117 8.61 -12.47 -19.78
C ASN A 117 9.99 -11.93 -20.17
N PHE A 118 11.04 -12.69 -19.87
CA PHE A 118 12.41 -12.21 -20.11
C PHE A 118 12.80 -12.34 -21.59
N LEU A 119 13.21 -11.22 -22.20
CA LEU A 119 13.95 -11.27 -23.46
C LEU A 119 15.38 -11.66 -23.15
N ASN A 120 15.79 -12.81 -23.71
CA ASN A 120 17.12 -13.38 -23.49
C ASN A 120 17.94 -13.48 -24.79
N PRO A 121 18.28 -12.35 -25.42
CA PRO A 121 19.02 -12.33 -26.68
C PRO A 121 20.44 -12.91 -26.54
N ALA A 122 20.98 -12.99 -25.32
CA ALA A 122 22.28 -13.57 -25.03
C ALA A 122 22.22 -15.09 -24.75
N MET A 123 21.02 -15.70 -24.76
CA MET A 123 20.80 -17.10 -24.42
C MET A 123 21.41 -17.51 -23.07
N GLU A 124 21.44 -16.58 -22.11
CA GLU A 124 21.91 -16.83 -20.75
C GLU A 124 21.00 -17.86 -20.07
N THR A 125 21.60 -18.80 -19.36
CA THR A 125 20.85 -19.69 -18.46
C THR A 125 20.32 -18.92 -17.24
N GLN A 126 19.34 -19.49 -16.53
CA GLN A 126 18.79 -18.86 -15.33
C GLN A 126 19.85 -18.59 -14.26
N SER A 127 20.89 -19.42 -14.14
CA SER A 127 21.99 -19.18 -13.21
C SER A 127 22.87 -18.02 -13.66
N GLN A 128 23.15 -17.90 -14.95
CA GLN A 128 23.93 -16.80 -15.52
C GLN A 128 23.24 -15.44 -15.37
N PHE A 129 21.90 -15.41 -15.34
CA PHE A 129 21.16 -14.18 -15.05
C PHE A 129 21.60 -13.49 -13.76
N TRP A 130 21.98 -14.30 -12.76
CA TRP A 130 22.18 -13.87 -11.37
C TRP A 130 23.59 -14.13 -10.84
N GLN A 131 24.48 -14.77 -11.61
CA GLN A 131 25.86 -14.96 -11.20
C GLN A 131 26.61 -13.62 -11.11
N LYS A 132 27.79 -13.65 -10.46
CA LYS A 132 28.66 -12.47 -10.39
C LYS A 132 28.82 -11.83 -11.79
N PRO A 133 28.68 -10.51 -11.89
CA PRO A 133 28.73 -9.57 -10.77
C PRO A 133 27.36 -9.24 -10.14
N TYR A 134 26.25 -9.79 -10.67
CA TYR A 134 24.88 -9.48 -10.26
C TYR A 134 24.39 -10.19 -9.00
N GLY A 135 25.20 -11.10 -8.45
CA GLY A 135 24.89 -11.87 -7.27
C GLY A 135 26.09 -12.05 -6.35
N SER A 136 25.89 -11.81 -5.06
CA SER A 136 26.82 -12.22 -4.01
C SER A 136 26.16 -13.29 -3.13
N SER A 137 26.98 -14.20 -2.62
CA SER A 137 26.56 -15.09 -1.55
C SER A 137 27.65 -15.11 -0.50
N ASP A 138 27.26 -14.72 0.70
CA ASP A 138 28.13 -14.71 1.87
C ASP A 138 27.70 -15.90 2.75
N SER A 139 28.66 -16.76 3.09
CA SER A 139 28.46 -17.85 4.02
C SER A 139 29.28 -17.56 5.26
N ASN A 140 28.62 -17.28 6.37
CA ASN A 140 29.28 -17.10 7.65
C ASN A 140 29.68 -18.49 8.18
N GLY A 141 30.91 -18.59 8.69
CA GLY A 141 31.45 -19.82 9.27
C GLY A 141 30.73 -20.25 10.55
N TYR A 142 31.33 -21.17 11.31
CA TYR A 142 30.71 -21.74 12.52
C TYR A 142 30.44 -20.65 13.60
N LEU A 143 29.18 -20.24 13.78
CA LEU A 143 28.73 -19.25 14.78
C LEU A 143 28.34 -19.87 16.15
N GLY A 144 28.77 -21.10 16.44
CA GLY A 144 28.41 -21.79 17.69
C GLY A 144 27.02 -22.44 17.63
N ASN A 145 26.14 -22.15 18.58
CA ASN A 145 24.81 -22.79 18.69
C ASN A 145 23.81 -22.33 17.62
N GLU A 146 24.09 -21.20 16.95
CA GLU A 146 23.24 -20.62 15.90
C GLU A 146 23.47 -21.26 14.52
N GLY A 147 24.57 -22.00 14.35
CA GLY A 147 24.93 -22.64 13.09
C GLY A 147 25.42 -21.66 12.01
N PRO A 148 25.94 -22.16 10.88
CA PRO A 148 26.38 -21.32 9.76
C PRO A 148 25.20 -20.71 9.00
N GLU A 149 25.16 -19.38 8.94
CA GLU A 149 24.21 -18.63 8.13
C GLU A 149 24.74 -18.45 6.71
N LYS A 150 23.85 -18.48 5.72
CA LYS A 150 24.18 -18.12 4.35
C LYS A 150 23.17 -17.13 3.84
N ASP A 151 23.66 -16.03 3.29
CA ASP A 151 22.85 -15.04 2.59
C ASP A 151 23.23 -14.99 1.12
N SER A 152 22.24 -14.74 0.27
CA SER A 152 22.47 -14.53 -1.16
C SER A 152 21.65 -13.34 -1.64
N VAL A 153 22.34 -12.32 -2.15
CA VAL A 153 21.73 -11.09 -2.67
C VAL A 153 22.01 -11.01 -4.16
N TYR A 154 20.96 -10.82 -4.95
CA TYR A 154 21.01 -10.67 -6.38
C TYR A 154 20.36 -9.35 -6.78
N SER A 155 21.02 -8.56 -7.63
CA SER A 155 20.44 -7.34 -8.17
C SER A 155 20.90 -7.06 -9.60
N ARG A 156 19.93 -6.77 -10.47
CA ARG A 156 20.19 -6.50 -11.89
C ARG A 156 19.16 -5.52 -12.43
N PHE A 157 19.59 -4.61 -13.29
CA PHE A 157 18.69 -3.68 -13.98
C PHE A 157 18.10 -4.33 -15.24
N ALA A 158 16.91 -3.89 -15.61
CA ALA A 158 16.19 -4.33 -16.80
C ALA A 158 15.46 -3.17 -17.49
N ILE A 159 15.31 -3.25 -18.81
CA ILE A 159 14.31 -2.47 -19.55
C ILE A 159 13.02 -3.27 -19.56
N VAL A 160 11.95 -2.69 -19.03
CA VAL A 160 10.62 -3.30 -19.04
C VAL A 160 9.73 -2.53 -19.98
N ALA A 161 8.95 -3.23 -20.80
CA ALA A 161 8.03 -2.60 -21.73
C ALA A 161 6.68 -3.31 -21.78
N TRP A 162 5.64 -2.54 -22.05
CA TRP A 162 4.27 -2.99 -22.28
C TRP A 162 3.55 -2.04 -23.25
N PRO A 163 2.47 -2.48 -23.92
CA PRO A 163 1.64 -1.61 -24.76
C PRO A 163 1.20 -0.34 -24.03
N ALA A 164 1.37 0.82 -24.65
CA ALA A 164 1.04 2.11 -24.06
C ALA A 164 -0.46 2.24 -23.77
N VAL A 165 -1.31 1.56 -24.55
CA VAL A 165 -2.75 1.46 -24.31
C VAL A 165 -3.11 0.79 -22.98
N ASP A 166 -2.22 -0.07 -22.48
CA ASP A 166 -2.40 -0.80 -21.21
C ASP A 166 -1.65 -0.13 -20.05
N ASN A 167 -1.08 1.05 -20.27
CA ASN A 167 -0.17 1.67 -19.31
C ASN A 167 -0.83 1.86 -17.93
N VAL A 168 -2.14 2.14 -17.89
CA VAL A 168 -2.92 2.21 -16.65
C VAL A 168 -2.86 0.90 -15.85
N GLU A 169 -3.15 -0.22 -16.52
CA GLU A 169 -3.24 -1.52 -15.88
C GLU A 169 -1.87 -2.00 -15.42
N PHE A 170 -0.86 -1.85 -16.29
CA PHE A 170 0.50 -2.23 -15.95
C PHE A 170 1.14 -1.31 -14.92
N THR A 171 0.83 -0.01 -14.91
CA THR A 171 1.27 0.89 -13.82
C THR A 171 0.70 0.41 -12.49
N MET A 172 -0.60 0.08 -12.42
CA MET A 172 -1.18 -0.46 -11.20
C MET A 172 -0.56 -1.79 -10.80
N LYS A 173 -0.31 -2.69 -11.76
CA LYS A 173 0.30 -4.00 -11.51
C LYS A 173 1.73 -3.92 -10.99
N PHE A 174 2.54 -3.03 -11.58
CA PHE A 174 3.99 -3.02 -11.37
C PHE A 174 4.49 -1.93 -10.42
N ALA A 175 3.95 -0.71 -10.47
CA ALA A 175 4.34 0.38 -9.57
C ALA A 175 3.68 0.22 -8.19
N SER A 176 4.09 0.99 -7.17
CA SER A 176 3.35 0.99 -5.90
C SER A 176 1.93 1.53 -6.07
N LEU A 177 0.99 1.11 -5.21
CA LEU A 177 -0.35 1.71 -5.14
C LEU A 177 -0.29 3.25 -5.04
N GLY A 178 0.64 3.78 -4.22
CA GLY A 178 0.86 5.21 -4.08
C GLY A 178 1.28 5.88 -5.38
N THR A 179 2.27 5.32 -6.08
CA THR A 179 2.76 5.83 -7.36
C THR A 179 1.67 5.77 -8.43
N ALA A 180 0.88 4.70 -8.47
CA ALA A 180 -0.19 4.53 -9.46
C ALA A 180 -1.30 5.59 -9.29
N PHE A 181 -1.78 5.81 -8.06
CA PHE A 181 -2.78 6.84 -7.80
C PHE A 181 -2.24 8.26 -7.96
N GLU A 182 -0.98 8.50 -7.65
CA GLU A 182 -0.34 9.80 -7.89
C GLU A 182 -0.21 10.10 -9.39
N THR A 183 0.16 9.09 -10.19
CA THR A 183 0.20 9.20 -11.65
C THR A 183 -1.19 9.54 -12.21
N LEU A 184 -2.22 8.86 -11.72
CA LEU A 184 -3.60 9.15 -12.09
C LEU A 184 -4.00 10.59 -11.68
N ARG A 185 -3.56 11.05 -10.51
CA ARG A 185 -3.81 12.42 -10.03
C ARG A 185 -3.18 13.49 -10.92
N VAL A 186 -2.04 13.23 -11.54
CA VAL A 186 -1.38 14.19 -12.45
C VAL A 186 -2.08 14.26 -13.82
N GLN A 187 -2.73 13.17 -14.26
CA GLN A 187 -3.41 13.06 -15.55
C GLN A 187 -4.77 13.78 -15.65
N ARG A 188 -5.10 14.67 -14.70
CA ARG A 188 -6.41 15.36 -14.65
C ARG A 188 -6.84 15.94 -16.00
N PRO A 189 -8.15 15.91 -16.32
CA PRO A 189 -9.26 15.38 -15.50
C PRO A 189 -9.37 13.85 -15.55
N VAL A 190 -9.82 13.24 -14.46
CA VAL A 190 -10.07 11.79 -14.36
C VAL A 190 -11.57 11.56 -14.30
N ASP A 191 -12.13 10.84 -15.28
CA ASP A 191 -13.54 10.48 -15.28
C ASP A 191 -13.84 9.32 -14.33
N THR A 192 -15.13 9.16 -14.00
CA THR A 192 -15.63 8.13 -13.09
C THR A 192 -15.30 6.70 -13.52
N ALA A 193 -15.35 6.40 -14.82
CA ALA A 193 -15.09 5.05 -15.31
C ALA A 193 -13.59 4.71 -15.19
N THR A 194 -12.73 5.67 -15.48
CA THR A 194 -11.29 5.53 -15.28
C THR A 194 -10.94 5.33 -13.80
N LEU A 195 -11.50 6.15 -12.90
CA LEU A 195 -11.26 6.00 -11.45
C LEU A 195 -11.77 4.65 -10.93
N LEU A 196 -12.96 4.20 -11.36
CA LEU A 196 -13.50 2.88 -11.01
C LEU A 196 -12.53 1.77 -11.43
N LYS A 197 -12.09 1.78 -12.70
CA LYS A 197 -11.14 0.78 -13.22
C LYS A 197 -9.86 0.74 -12.38
N PHE A 198 -9.31 1.90 -12.01
CA PHE A 198 -8.12 1.97 -11.15
C PHE A 198 -8.38 1.41 -9.75
N MET A 199 -9.53 1.72 -9.15
CA MET A 199 -9.89 1.21 -7.83
C MET A 199 -10.09 -0.31 -7.85
N ASP A 200 -10.73 -0.87 -8.89
CA ASP A 200 -10.91 -2.31 -9.03
C ASP A 200 -9.57 -3.04 -9.15
N LEU A 201 -8.66 -2.53 -10.01
CA LEU A 201 -7.31 -3.09 -10.13
C LEU A 201 -6.51 -3.00 -8.83
N ALA A 202 -6.64 -1.90 -8.09
CA ALA A 202 -6.00 -1.74 -6.79
C ALA A 202 -6.58 -2.71 -5.74
N ILE A 203 -7.88 -2.99 -5.77
CA ILE A 203 -8.53 -3.99 -4.90
C ILE A 203 -7.99 -5.38 -5.21
N THR A 204 -7.87 -5.75 -6.50
CA THR A 204 -7.25 -7.02 -6.90
C THR A 204 -5.82 -7.12 -6.38
N LYS A 205 -5.02 -6.06 -6.55
CA LYS A 205 -3.64 -6.03 -6.08
C LYS A 205 -3.53 -6.15 -4.56
N LEU A 206 -4.41 -5.48 -3.82
CA LEU A 206 -4.49 -5.60 -2.36
C LEU A 206 -4.78 -7.04 -1.92
N ALA A 207 -5.67 -7.74 -2.63
CA ALA A 207 -5.95 -9.15 -2.38
C ALA A 207 -4.74 -10.06 -2.68
N ASP A 208 -3.98 -9.78 -3.74
CA ASP A 208 -2.74 -10.51 -4.04
C ASP A 208 -1.69 -10.32 -2.94
N ILE A 209 -1.54 -9.10 -2.42
CA ILE A 209 -0.65 -8.82 -1.28
C ILE A 209 -1.13 -9.59 -0.04
N ASP A 210 -2.43 -9.59 0.25
CA ASP A 210 -3.01 -10.33 1.39
C ASP A 210 -2.70 -11.84 1.27
N ASN A 211 -2.83 -12.41 0.07
CA ASN A 211 -2.54 -13.83 -0.20
C ASN A 211 -1.05 -14.14 0.02
N LEU A 212 -0.14 -13.28 -0.44
CA LEU A 212 1.30 -13.47 -0.24
C LEU A 212 1.71 -13.39 1.23
N LEU A 213 1.12 -12.43 1.95
CA LEU A 213 1.31 -12.33 3.39
C LEU A 213 0.77 -13.59 4.10
N ALA A 214 -0.38 -14.12 3.69
CA ALA A 214 -0.93 -15.36 4.24
C ALA A 214 -0.07 -16.59 3.93
N GLU A 215 0.56 -16.67 2.75
CA GLU A 215 1.55 -17.71 2.42
C GLU A 215 2.77 -17.62 3.34
N ARG A 216 3.33 -16.42 3.55
CA ARG A 216 4.48 -16.21 4.45
C ARG A 216 4.19 -16.67 5.88
N ARG A 217 2.97 -16.43 6.38
CA ARG A 217 2.52 -16.91 7.71
C ARG A 217 2.63 -18.43 7.88
N LYS A 218 2.46 -19.22 6.81
CA LYS A 218 2.52 -20.69 6.90
C LYS A 218 3.95 -21.21 7.05
N LEU A 219 4.94 -20.41 6.65
CA LEU A 219 6.36 -20.76 6.70
C LEU A 219 6.99 -20.35 8.04
N ASP A 220 6.58 -19.22 8.62
CA ASP A 220 7.17 -18.66 9.84
C ASP A 220 6.38 -19.05 11.10
N VAL A 221 6.57 -20.28 11.59
CA VAL A 221 5.92 -20.78 12.82
C VAL A 221 6.59 -20.25 14.11
N TRP A 222 7.73 -19.54 14.02
CA TRP A 222 8.60 -19.30 15.18
C TRP A 222 8.74 -17.86 15.70
N ASN A 223 8.20 -16.83 15.03
CA ASN A 223 8.31 -15.45 15.53
C ASN A 223 6.94 -14.77 15.63
N GLY A 224 6.37 -14.80 16.84
CA GLY A 224 5.03 -14.30 17.19
C GLY A 224 4.85 -12.77 17.15
N SER A 225 5.47 -12.03 16.23
CA SER A 225 5.26 -10.58 16.13
C SER A 225 5.35 -10.04 14.70
N TYR A 226 4.61 -10.60 13.75
CA TYR A 226 4.44 -9.91 12.46
C TYR A 226 3.32 -8.86 12.56
N LYS A 227 3.75 -7.59 12.69
CA LYS A 227 2.92 -6.41 12.45
C LYS A 227 2.61 -6.39 10.95
N PHE A 228 1.34 -6.39 10.57
CA PHE A 228 0.99 -6.20 9.16
C PHE A 228 1.39 -4.78 8.76
N PRO A 229 2.22 -4.59 7.71
CA PRO A 229 2.42 -3.26 7.20
C PRO A 229 1.06 -2.76 6.71
N PRO A 230 0.63 -1.58 7.15
CA PRO A 230 -0.54 -0.94 6.60
C PRO A 230 -0.29 -0.71 5.11
N LEU A 231 -1.20 -1.23 4.29
CA LEU A 231 -1.00 -1.32 2.85
C LEU A 231 -1.27 0.03 2.15
N ILE A 232 -1.99 0.94 2.81
CA ILE A 232 -2.29 2.27 2.27
C ILE A 232 -1.61 3.33 3.12
N SER A 233 -0.72 4.10 2.49
CA SER A 233 -0.07 5.25 3.10
C SER A 233 -1.04 6.42 3.27
N THR A 234 -0.74 7.32 4.21
CA THR A 234 -1.48 8.58 4.40
C THR A 234 -1.53 9.41 3.11
N ALA A 235 -0.41 9.51 2.39
CA ALA A 235 -0.33 10.25 1.14
C ALA A 235 -1.23 9.63 0.06
N THR A 236 -1.20 8.30 -0.11
CA THR A 236 -2.08 7.58 -1.06
C THR A 236 -3.55 7.81 -0.72
N CYS A 237 -3.91 7.76 0.57
CA CYS A 237 -5.27 8.01 1.03
C CYS A 237 -5.74 9.45 0.72
N GLN A 238 -4.88 10.44 0.92
CA GLN A 238 -5.17 11.84 0.60
C GLN A 238 -5.38 12.06 -0.91
N VAL A 239 -4.53 11.44 -1.74
CA VAL A 239 -4.68 11.44 -3.20
C VAL A 239 -6.03 10.86 -3.61
N LEU A 240 -6.40 9.70 -3.07
CA LEU A 240 -7.70 9.07 -3.32
C LEU A 240 -8.86 9.97 -2.87
N CYS A 241 -8.80 10.56 -1.68
CA CYS A 241 -9.82 11.50 -1.21
C CYS A 241 -9.98 12.69 -2.15
N GLN A 242 -8.88 13.20 -2.73
CA GLN A 242 -8.92 14.29 -3.70
C GLN A 242 -9.58 13.86 -5.01
N LEU A 243 -9.19 12.72 -5.57
CA LEU A 243 -9.78 12.16 -6.80
C LEU A 243 -11.28 11.90 -6.64
N LEU A 244 -11.70 11.34 -5.50
CA LEU A 244 -13.11 11.06 -5.19
C LEU A 244 -13.92 12.34 -5.06
N GLN A 245 -13.38 13.37 -4.42
CA GLN A 245 -14.02 14.69 -4.35
C GLN A 245 -14.24 15.25 -5.76
N GLU A 246 -13.27 15.14 -6.65
CA GLU A 246 -13.38 15.66 -8.02
C GLU A 246 -14.36 14.86 -8.87
N CYS A 247 -14.34 13.54 -8.77
CA CYS A 247 -15.22 12.63 -9.50
C CYS A 247 -16.70 12.78 -9.10
N GLY A 248 -17.00 13.05 -7.83
CA GLY A 248 -18.36 13.32 -7.38
C GLY A 248 -19.29 12.10 -7.38
N ASN A 249 -18.76 10.87 -7.38
CA ASN A 249 -19.54 9.63 -7.34
C ASN A 249 -19.60 9.02 -5.92
N SER A 250 -20.77 9.02 -5.29
CA SER A 250 -20.98 8.47 -3.94
C SER A 250 -20.71 6.97 -3.83
N THR A 251 -20.93 6.20 -4.89
CA THR A 251 -20.67 4.75 -4.90
C THR A 251 -19.17 4.48 -4.79
N LEU A 252 -18.34 5.22 -5.53
CA LEU A 252 -16.89 5.11 -5.43
C LEU A 252 -16.37 5.51 -4.04
N VAL A 253 -16.98 6.49 -3.39
CA VAL A 253 -16.65 6.86 -2.00
C VAL A 253 -16.97 5.73 -1.03
N SER A 254 -18.08 5.01 -1.23
CA SER A 254 -18.42 3.83 -0.44
C SER A 254 -17.38 2.71 -0.64
N VAL A 255 -17.01 2.41 -1.90
CA VAL A 255 -15.93 1.45 -2.23
C VAL A 255 -14.61 1.84 -1.57
N PHE A 256 -14.27 3.13 -1.57
CA PHE A 256 -13.08 3.67 -0.92
C PHE A 256 -13.06 3.37 0.58
N PHE A 257 -14.16 3.65 1.29
CA PHE A 257 -14.22 3.39 2.73
C PHE A 257 -14.06 1.90 3.05
N SER A 258 -14.74 1.02 2.32
CA SER A 258 -14.67 -0.42 2.56
C SER A 258 -13.30 -1.03 2.27
N ASN A 259 -12.65 -0.65 1.17
CA ASN A 259 -11.47 -1.37 0.67
C ASN A 259 -10.14 -0.68 0.96
N PHE A 260 -10.12 0.65 1.08
CA PHE A 260 -8.88 1.44 1.15
C PHE A 260 -8.72 2.10 2.52
N PHE A 261 -9.72 2.84 2.99
CA PHE A 261 -9.62 3.57 4.26
C PHE A 261 -9.41 2.64 5.46
N SER A 262 -10.03 1.46 5.43
CA SER A 262 -9.82 0.41 6.43
C SER A 262 -8.34 0.02 6.60
N ARG A 263 -7.57 0.05 5.50
CA ARG A 263 -6.17 -0.34 5.41
C ARG A 263 -5.16 0.80 5.68
N VAL A 264 -5.64 1.98 6.07
CA VAL A 264 -4.79 3.14 6.41
C VAL A 264 -4.24 3.02 7.83
N LYS A 265 -2.93 3.21 7.99
CA LYS A 265 -2.25 3.19 9.30
C LYS A 265 -2.69 4.34 10.21
N GLU A 266 -2.52 5.54 9.70
CA GLU A 266 -2.57 6.77 10.47
C GLU A 266 -3.86 7.50 10.12
N LYS A 267 -4.98 6.89 10.52
CA LYS A 267 -6.32 7.42 10.20
C LYS A 267 -6.53 8.84 10.74
N HIS A 268 -5.88 9.18 11.86
CA HIS A 268 -5.87 10.53 12.43
C HIS A 268 -5.30 11.60 11.46
N ALA A 269 -4.34 11.24 10.61
CA ALA A 269 -3.68 12.18 9.70
C ALA A 269 -4.56 12.56 8.49
N VAL A 270 -5.63 11.80 8.22
CA VAL A 270 -6.54 12.03 7.09
C VAL A 270 -7.94 12.48 7.53
N VAL A 271 -8.16 12.74 8.82
CA VAL A 271 -9.47 13.10 9.40
C VAL A 271 -10.16 14.23 8.64
N LEU A 272 -9.42 15.29 8.28
CA LEU A 272 -9.97 16.42 7.56
C LEU A 272 -10.43 16.06 6.14
N ASP A 273 -9.73 15.14 5.48
CA ASP A 273 -10.09 14.69 4.13
C ASP A 273 -11.31 13.77 4.17
N ILE A 274 -11.41 12.89 5.18
CA ILE A 274 -12.61 12.10 5.44
C ILE A 274 -13.80 13.01 5.73
N ALA A 275 -13.63 14.05 6.56
CA ALA A 275 -14.69 15.00 6.85
C ALA A 275 -15.16 15.76 5.60
N LYS A 276 -14.25 16.12 4.67
CA LYS A 276 -14.64 16.71 3.37
C LYS A 276 -15.52 15.76 2.56
N LEU A 277 -15.19 14.48 2.50
CA LEU A 277 -16.03 13.47 1.83
C LEU A 277 -17.40 13.38 2.49
N VAL A 278 -17.44 13.27 3.83
CA VAL A 278 -18.71 13.16 4.58
C VAL A 278 -19.60 14.39 4.39
N ARG A 279 -19.03 15.60 4.34
CA ARG A 279 -19.80 16.83 4.07
C ARG A 279 -20.33 16.91 2.63
N LYS A 280 -19.58 16.36 1.66
CA LYS A 280 -19.91 16.46 0.23
C LYS A 280 -20.93 15.42 -0.22
N PHE A 281 -20.87 14.21 0.32
CA PHE A 281 -21.62 13.06 -0.16
C PHE A 281 -22.75 12.67 0.78
N ALA A 282 -23.85 12.16 0.22
CA ALA A 282 -25.04 11.80 1.00
C ALA A 282 -24.74 10.69 2.02
N TRP A 283 -24.98 10.98 3.30
CA TRP A 283 -24.71 10.05 4.41
C TRP A 283 -25.39 8.68 4.23
N GLY A 284 -26.63 8.65 3.70
CA GLY A 284 -27.35 7.41 3.45
C GLY A 284 -26.66 6.44 2.47
N VAL A 285 -25.70 6.90 1.67
CA VAL A 285 -24.94 6.07 0.72
C VAL A 285 -23.60 5.62 1.31
N ILE A 286 -22.88 6.54 1.96
CA ILE A 286 -21.49 6.31 2.40
C ILE A 286 -21.39 5.90 3.88
N GLY A 287 -22.41 6.20 4.69
CA GLY A 287 -22.33 6.16 6.15
C GLY A 287 -22.08 4.77 6.69
N LYS A 288 -22.79 3.77 6.15
CA LYS A 288 -22.56 2.35 6.49
C LYS A 288 -21.12 1.94 6.22
N ALA A 289 -20.61 2.23 5.02
CA ALA A 289 -19.24 1.86 4.65
C ALA A 289 -18.19 2.54 5.54
N LEU A 290 -18.39 3.82 5.91
CA LEU A 290 -17.50 4.52 6.83
C LEU A 290 -17.56 3.97 8.27
N LEU A 291 -18.74 3.56 8.76
CA LEU A 291 -18.90 2.99 10.10
C LEU A 291 -18.34 1.57 10.21
N GLU A 292 -18.30 0.83 9.10
CA GLU A 292 -17.71 -0.52 9.01
C GLU A 292 -16.19 -0.48 8.72
N ALA A 293 -15.70 0.59 8.07
CA ALA A 293 -14.29 0.80 7.78
C ALA A 293 -13.31 0.86 8.98
N PRO A 294 -13.69 1.20 10.23
CA PRO A 294 -12.75 1.22 11.35
C PRO A 294 -12.29 -0.18 11.78
N ILE A 295 -12.77 -1.24 11.12
CA ILE A 295 -12.50 -2.62 11.50
C ILE A 295 -11.73 -3.31 10.36
N CYS A 296 -10.41 -3.10 10.27
CA CYS A 296 -9.54 -4.17 9.79
C CYS A 296 -8.02 -3.97 10.03
N VAL A 297 -7.43 -5.07 10.51
CA VAL A 297 -6.01 -5.49 10.45
C VAL A 297 -4.99 -4.78 11.35
N ASP A 298 -5.27 -4.71 12.64
CA ASP A 298 -4.22 -5.09 13.60
C ASP A 298 -4.88 -5.68 14.83
N TRP A 299 -4.41 -6.85 15.29
CA TRP A 299 -4.94 -7.56 16.48
C TRP A 299 -4.68 -6.80 17.80
N ASN A 300 -4.35 -5.50 17.69
CA ASN A 300 -3.99 -4.59 18.76
C ASN A 300 -4.57 -3.16 18.59
N GLN A 301 -5.43 -2.90 17.59
CA GLN A 301 -6.22 -1.65 17.61
C GLN A 301 -7.36 -1.81 18.63
N ASP A 302 -7.01 -1.52 19.88
CA ASP A 302 -7.93 -1.41 21.01
C ASP A 302 -9.09 -0.46 20.63
N ASP A 303 -10.31 -0.78 21.06
CA ASP A 303 -11.53 0.02 20.85
C ASP A 303 -11.30 1.52 21.20
N ILE A 304 -10.32 1.81 22.06
CA ILE A 304 -9.86 3.16 22.37
C ILE A 304 -9.34 3.94 21.14
N TYR A 305 -8.58 3.31 20.24
CA TYR A 305 -8.05 3.95 19.03
C TYR A 305 -9.16 4.24 18.03
N VAL A 306 -10.10 3.29 17.89
CA VAL A 306 -11.28 3.44 17.04
C VAL A 306 -12.15 4.59 17.55
N MET A 307 -12.41 4.63 18.86
CA MET A 307 -13.12 5.73 19.52
C MET A 307 -12.42 7.08 19.25
N GLN A 308 -11.10 7.17 19.49
CA GLN A 308 -10.32 8.39 19.29
C GLN A 308 -10.38 8.92 17.86
N THR A 309 -10.17 8.02 16.88
CA THR A 309 -10.22 8.39 15.46
C THR A 309 -11.62 8.84 15.06
N THR A 310 -12.66 8.16 15.55
CA THR A 310 -14.05 8.53 15.27
C THR A 310 -14.38 9.91 15.85
N LEU A 311 -13.99 10.18 17.11
CA LEU A 311 -14.20 11.49 17.75
C LEU A 311 -13.51 12.63 17.00
N ALA A 312 -12.32 12.38 16.44
CA ALA A 312 -11.62 13.36 15.61
C ALA A 312 -12.43 13.71 14.35
N VAL A 313 -13.06 12.73 13.69
CA VAL A 313 -13.96 12.97 12.56
C VAL A 313 -15.23 13.69 13.00
N VAL A 314 -15.86 13.27 14.11
CA VAL A 314 -17.05 13.93 14.68
C VAL A 314 -16.78 15.41 14.92
N ARG A 315 -15.63 15.76 15.51
CA ARG A 315 -15.24 17.16 15.76
C ARG A 315 -15.09 17.98 14.49
N ALA A 316 -14.72 17.34 13.38
CA ALA A 316 -14.61 18.01 12.10
C ALA A 316 -15.98 18.17 11.41
N LEU A 317 -17.07 17.57 11.90
CA LEU A 317 -18.38 17.65 11.26
C LEU A 317 -19.29 18.68 11.94
N GLU A 318 -20.18 19.26 11.14
CA GLU A 318 -21.30 20.05 11.65
C GLU A 318 -22.37 19.11 12.22
N ARG A 319 -23.21 19.62 13.13
CA ARG A 319 -24.30 18.84 13.73
C ARG A 319 -25.28 18.38 12.66
N GLY A 320 -25.51 17.08 12.58
CA GLY A 320 -26.39 16.44 11.61
C GLY A 320 -26.32 14.92 11.71
N GLN A 321 -27.05 14.20 10.85
CA GLN A 321 -27.15 12.73 10.93
C GLN A 321 -25.79 12.04 10.94
N ALA A 322 -24.87 12.43 10.05
CA ALA A 322 -23.54 11.85 9.98
C ALA A 322 -22.74 12.02 11.27
N GLN A 323 -22.84 13.20 11.88
CA GLN A 323 -22.15 13.53 13.12
C GLN A 323 -22.76 12.78 14.31
N GLN A 324 -24.09 12.64 14.38
CA GLN A 324 -24.77 11.85 15.43
C GLN A 324 -24.44 10.36 15.32
N ASP A 325 -24.49 9.79 14.13
CA ASP A 325 -24.22 8.35 13.94
C ASP A 325 -22.77 8.00 14.29
N LEU A 326 -21.81 8.86 13.91
CA LEU A 326 -20.41 8.69 14.29
C LEU A 326 -20.19 8.91 15.80
N LEU A 327 -20.87 9.86 16.43
CA LEU A 327 -20.78 10.07 17.88
C LEU A 327 -21.39 8.89 18.64
N SER A 328 -22.53 8.39 18.20
CA SER A 328 -23.15 7.17 18.74
C SER A 328 -22.22 5.96 18.60
N PHE A 329 -21.55 5.82 17.44
CA PHE A 329 -20.56 4.77 17.24
C PHE A 329 -19.37 4.90 18.21
N ALA A 330 -18.83 6.10 18.40
CA ALA A 330 -17.76 6.35 19.35
C ALA A 330 -18.17 6.06 20.80
N VAL A 331 -19.40 6.42 21.20
CA VAL A 331 -19.95 6.09 22.52
C VAL A 331 -20.14 4.58 22.70
N GLY A 332 -20.62 3.87 21.67
CA GLY A 332 -20.70 2.41 21.69
C GLY A 332 -19.33 1.75 21.89
N LYS A 333 -18.28 2.31 21.30
CA LYS A 333 -16.89 1.90 21.54
C LYS A 333 -16.38 2.25 22.94
N ALA A 334 -16.80 3.39 23.49
CA ALA A 334 -16.50 3.72 24.88
C ALA A 334 -17.17 2.75 25.86
N GLU A 335 -18.40 2.31 25.57
CA GLU A 335 -19.16 1.38 26.40
C GLU A 335 -18.51 -0.02 26.44
N SER A 336 -17.94 -0.48 25.33
CA SER A 336 -17.25 -1.78 25.24
C SER A 336 -15.89 -1.81 25.93
N LEU A 337 -15.31 -0.65 26.26
CA LEU A 337 -14.00 -0.57 26.91
C LEU A 337 -14.03 -0.99 28.39
N PRO A 338 -12.97 -1.65 28.89
CA PRO A 338 -12.72 -1.78 30.33
C PRO A 338 -12.66 -0.41 31.02
N ASP A 339 -13.16 -0.33 32.24
CA ASP A 339 -13.29 0.93 32.98
C ASP A 339 -11.94 1.65 33.16
N ASP A 340 -10.88 0.91 33.49
CA ASP A 340 -9.52 1.42 33.66
C ASP A 340 -8.94 2.00 32.36
N ARG A 341 -9.24 1.37 31.22
CA ARG A 341 -8.83 1.84 29.88
C ARG A 341 -9.57 3.09 29.47
N LEU A 342 -10.88 3.13 29.68
CA LEU A 342 -11.71 4.30 29.35
C LEU A 342 -11.29 5.52 30.16
N ILE A 343 -11.08 5.35 31.48
CA ILE A 343 -10.72 6.45 32.38
C ILE A 343 -9.32 6.98 32.11
N SER A 344 -8.39 6.09 31.75
CA SER A 344 -7.03 6.49 31.38
C SER A 344 -6.94 7.10 29.98
N SER A 345 -8.04 7.13 29.22
CA SER A 345 -8.08 7.67 27.87
C SER A 345 -7.92 9.18 27.86
N ARG A 346 -6.97 9.67 27.07
CA ARG A 346 -6.77 11.12 26.84
C ARG A 346 -7.96 11.78 26.14
N SER A 347 -8.83 10.99 25.50
CA SER A 347 -10.01 11.50 24.79
C SER A 347 -11.28 11.44 25.63
N LEU A 348 -11.21 11.06 26.92
CA LEU A 348 -12.38 11.03 27.78
C LEU A 348 -13.02 12.42 27.95
N GLU A 349 -12.22 13.46 28.15
CA GLU A 349 -12.72 14.83 28.26
C GLU A 349 -13.36 15.31 26.95
N GLU A 350 -12.79 14.94 25.81
CA GLU A 350 -13.34 15.27 24.50
C GLU A 350 -14.64 14.50 24.19
N LEU A 351 -14.73 13.23 24.60
CA LEU A 351 -15.93 12.43 24.50
C LEU A 351 -17.08 13.11 25.25
N TRP A 352 -16.87 13.46 26.52
CA TRP A 352 -17.88 14.17 27.32
C TRP A 352 -18.22 15.55 26.74
N ARG A 353 -17.22 16.29 26.27
CA ARG A 353 -17.45 17.59 25.62
C ARG A 353 -18.41 17.49 24.45
N LEU A 354 -18.18 16.53 23.54
CA LEU A 354 -18.97 16.34 22.33
C LEU A 354 -20.36 15.79 22.65
N VAL A 355 -20.47 14.89 23.63
CA VAL A 355 -21.77 14.38 24.07
C VAL A 355 -22.61 15.51 24.68
N LEU A 356 -22.06 16.27 25.63
CA LEU A 356 -22.81 17.34 26.30
C LEU A 356 -23.17 18.51 25.37
N SER A 357 -22.34 18.80 24.37
CA SER A 357 -22.55 19.95 23.48
C SER A 357 -23.45 19.61 22.28
N ASP A 358 -23.29 18.40 21.73
CA ASP A 358 -23.75 18.11 20.37
C ASP A 358 -24.65 16.88 20.26
N SER A 359 -24.76 16.00 21.27
CA SER A 359 -25.52 14.74 21.14
C SER A 359 -27.04 14.89 21.31
N ASP A 360 -27.75 13.82 20.98
CA ASP A 360 -29.12 13.59 21.45
C ASP A 360 -29.14 13.00 22.87
N ASP A 361 -30.33 12.96 23.47
CA ASP A 361 -30.56 12.42 24.82
C ASP A 361 -30.24 10.91 24.89
N GLY A 362 -30.37 10.20 23.77
CA GLY A 362 -30.10 8.77 23.67
C GLY A 362 -28.62 8.45 23.89
N ILE A 363 -27.75 9.12 23.14
CA ILE A 363 -26.29 9.02 23.24
C ILE A 363 -25.83 9.42 24.64
N LEU A 364 -26.36 10.54 25.18
CA LEU A 364 -26.04 11.01 26.53
C LEU A 364 -26.43 9.96 27.60
N SER A 365 -27.61 9.35 27.46
CA SER A 365 -28.08 8.34 28.41
C SER A 365 -27.22 7.07 28.38
N THR A 366 -26.75 6.66 27.20
CA THR A 366 -25.88 5.49 27.04
C THR A 366 -24.53 5.70 27.72
N LEU A 367 -23.90 6.85 27.48
CA LEU A 367 -22.62 7.16 28.13
C LEU A 367 -22.79 7.31 29.65
N SER A 368 -23.82 8.03 30.10
CA SER A 368 -24.11 8.18 31.54
C SER A 368 -24.25 6.83 32.26
N ARG A 369 -24.99 5.89 31.66
CA ARG A 369 -25.19 4.55 32.20
C ARG A 369 -23.89 3.75 32.37
N LYS A 370 -22.92 3.91 31.46
CA LYS A 370 -21.60 3.29 31.58
C LYS A 370 -20.87 3.79 32.82
N PHE A 371 -20.94 5.10 33.11
CA PHE A 371 -20.31 5.69 34.29
C PHE A 371 -21.06 5.41 35.59
N GLU A 372 -22.40 5.29 35.56
CA GLU A 372 -23.18 4.84 36.71
C GLU A 372 -22.82 3.42 37.16
N ARG A 373 -22.48 2.54 36.20
CA ARG A 373 -22.10 1.14 36.44
C ARG A 373 -20.61 0.94 36.70
N MET A 374 -19.81 1.98 36.53
CA MET A 374 -18.36 1.94 36.63
C MET A 374 -17.93 1.72 38.07
N ASN A 375 -16.78 1.06 38.26
CA ASN A 375 -16.21 0.88 39.60
C ASN A 375 -15.99 2.25 40.27
N PRO A 376 -16.63 2.54 41.43
CA PRO A 376 -16.53 3.83 42.10
C PRO A 376 -15.10 4.25 42.44
N ARG A 377 -14.19 3.28 42.66
CA ARG A 377 -12.77 3.55 42.94
C ARG A 377 -12.03 4.18 41.76
N LEU A 378 -12.55 4.00 40.55
CA LEU A 378 -11.96 4.53 39.32
C LEU A 378 -12.66 5.81 38.85
N SER A 379 -13.75 6.23 39.50
CA SER A 379 -14.59 7.37 39.08
C SER A 379 -13.96 8.76 39.24
N ALA A 380 -12.87 8.89 39.99
CA ALA A 380 -12.29 10.19 40.35
C ALA A 380 -11.96 11.08 39.13
N PRO A 381 -11.35 10.58 38.03
CA PRO A 381 -11.07 11.41 36.85
C PRO A 381 -12.35 11.82 36.11
N ALA A 382 -13.39 10.99 36.10
CA ALA A 382 -14.67 11.34 35.51
C ALA A 382 -15.36 12.46 36.31
N VAL A 383 -15.35 12.36 37.64
CA VAL A 383 -15.87 13.40 38.54
C VAL A 383 -15.13 14.72 38.35
N GLU A 384 -13.80 14.69 38.17
CA GLU A 384 -13.02 15.89 37.88
C GLU A 384 -13.48 16.55 36.57
N ILE A 385 -13.63 15.77 35.49
CA ILE A 385 -14.12 16.28 34.20
C ILE A 385 -15.50 16.92 34.36
N PHE A 386 -16.46 16.23 35.00
CA PHE A 386 -17.80 16.77 35.24
C PHE A 386 -17.79 18.05 36.07
N SER A 387 -16.91 18.13 37.08
CA SER A 387 -16.79 19.32 37.93
C SER A 387 -16.37 20.57 37.14
N ARG A 388 -15.67 20.41 36.01
CA ARG A 388 -15.29 21.52 35.11
C ARG A 388 -16.48 21.99 34.26
N TYR A 389 -17.39 21.09 33.90
CA TYR A 389 -18.60 21.44 33.15
C TYR A 389 -19.71 22.03 34.03
N LEU A 390 -19.75 21.70 35.33
CA LEU A 390 -20.68 22.28 36.31
C LEU A 390 -20.26 23.69 36.82
N LYS A 391 -19.03 24.13 36.53
CA LYS A 391 -18.48 25.44 36.92
C LYS A 391 -18.61 26.51 35.83
N ARG A 392 -19.24 26.18 34.70
CA ARG A 392 -19.72 27.13 33.69
C ARG A 392 -21.22 27.26 33.84
#